data_AF-A0A2W5PH16-F1
#
_entry.id   AF-A0A2W5PH16-F1
#
_cell.length_a   1.000
_cell.length_b   1.000
_cell.length_c   1.000
_cell.angle_alpha   90.00
_cell.angle_beta   90.00
_cell.angle_gamma   90.00
#
_symmetry.space_group_name_H-M   'P 1'
#
loop_
_entity.id
_entity.type
_entity.pdbx_description
1 polymer ?
#
loop_
_entity_poly.entity_id
_entity_poly.type
_entity_poly.pdbx_seq_one_letter_code
_entity_poly.pdbx_strand_id
1 'polypeptide(L)' 'MELRDIAVTVRELAQGGFGWVLLEGTGEDGPFASYARLQVSERVYDSYSSALAAGIGVLRSIDSPERGPRRRLD' A
#
# COMPACT_ATOMS: atom_id res chain seq x y z
N MET A 1 11.79 5.18 -18.52
CA MET A 1 10.40 4.77 -18.28
C MET A 1 10.28 4.51 -16.79
N GLU A 2 9.61 5.39 -16.06
CA GLU A 2 9.52 5.29 -14.60
C GLU A 2 8.33 4.42 -14.20
N LEU A 3 8.50 3.64 -13.13
CA LEU A 3 7.45 2.83 -12.54
C LEU A 3 6.81 3.61 -11.39
N ARG A 4 5.49 3.43 -11.21
CA ARG A 4 4.75 4.03 -10.09
C ARG A 4 5.23 3.44 -8.77
N ASP A 5 5.26 4.21 -7.71
CA ASP A 5 5.59 3.69 -6.40
C ASP A 5 4.44 2.88 -5.80
N ILE A 6 4.79 1.96 -4.89
CA ILE A 6 3.83 1.28 -4.03
C ILE A 6 4.16 1.62 -2.58
N ALA A 7 3.18 2.13 -1.86
CA ALA A 7 3.30 2.44 -0.45
C ALA A 7 2.48 1.47 0.41
N VAL A 8 3.05 1.08 1.55
CA VAL A 8 2.29 0.45 2.64
C VAL A 8 1.98 1.53 3.66
N THR A 9 0.71 1.66 4.01
CA THR A 9 0.25 2.53 5.11
C THR A 9 -0.47 1.69 6.15
N VAL A 10 -0.50 2.18 7.39
CA VAL A 10 -1.29 1.60 8.48
C VAL A 10 -2.18 2.69 9.04
N ARG A 11 -3.44 2.33 9.26
CA ARG A 11 -4.43 3.21 9.88
C ARG A 11 -5.02 2.54 11.12
N GLU A 12 -5.34 3.36 12.11
CA GLU A 12 -6.21 2.95 13.20
C GLU A 12 -7.65 2.83 12.67
N LEU A 13 -8.35 1.81 13.17
CA LEU A 13 -9.73 1.46 12.88
C LEU A 13 -10.58 1.71 14.13
N ALA A 14 -11.89 1.54 14.00
CA ALA A 14 -12.76 1.60 15.17
C ALA A 14 -12.31 0.62 16.26
N GLN A 15 -12.56 0.98 17.52
CA GLN A 15 -12.27 0.14 18.70
C GLN A 15 -10.77 -0.12 18.94
N GLY A 16 -9.88 0.76 18.45
CA GLY A 16 -8.43 0.68 18.70
C GLY A 16 -7.71 -0.41 17.90
N GLY A 17 -8.38 -1.01 16.93
CA GLY A 17 -7.76 -1.96 16.00
C GLY A 17 -6.94 -1.27 14.93
N PHE A 18 -6.05 -1.99 14.25
CA PHE A 18 -5.22 -1.48 13.18
C PHE A 18 -5.41 -2.29 11.90
N GLY A 19 -5.26 -1.63 10.75
CA GLY A 19 -5.30 -2.27 9.44
C GLY A 19 -4.30 -1.64 8.49
N TRP A 20 -3.73 -2.45 7.59
CA TRP A 20 -2.81 -1.98 6.56
C TRP A 20 -3.52 -1.73 5.23
N VAL A 21 -2.96 -0.84 4.42
CA VAL A 21 -3.41 -0.55 3.06
C VAL A 21 -2.20 -0.44 2.13
N LEU A 22 -2.22 -1.17 1.03
CA LEU A 22 -1.33 -0.99 -0.11
C LEU A 22 -1.92 0.04 -1.07
N LEU A 23 -1.09 1.00 -1.45
CA LEU A 23 -1.40 2.13 -2.31
C LEU A 23 -0.45 2.13 -3.51
N GLU A 24 -0.95 2.41 -4.71
CA GLU A 24 -0.14 2.63 -5.92
C GLU A 24 -0.23 4.10 -6.32
N GLY A 25 0.91 4.71 -6.66
CA GLY A 25 0.92 6.04 -7.24
C GLY A 25 0.12 6.10 -8.54
N THR A 26 -0.61 7.19 -8.76
CA THR A 26 -1.39 7.41 -10.01
C THR A 26 -0.50 7.80 -11.19
N GLY A 27 0.78 8.08 -10.95
CA GLY A 27 1.75 8.57 -11.93
C GLY A 27 1.97 10.08 -11.91
N GLU A 28 1.35 10.78 -10.94
CA GLU A 28 1.61 12.20 -10.67
C GLU A 28 2.82 12.34 -9.75
N ASP A 29 3.73 13.26 -10.06
CA ASP A 29 4.88 13.57 -9.21
C ASP A 29 4.68 14.92 -8.49
N GLY A 30 5.22 15.02 -7.28
CA GLY A 30 5.23 16.26 -6.48
C GLY A 30 4.48 16.15 -5.16
N PRO A 31 4.29 17.28 -4.44
CA PRO A 31 3.76 17.28 -3.08
C PRO A 31 2.29 16.82 -2.97
N PHE A 32 1.59 16.73 -4.09
CA PHE A 32 0.19 16.31 -4.18
C PHE A 32 0.01 15.06 -5.04
N ALA A 33 1.04 14.22 -5.16
CA ALA A 33 0.94 12.93 -5.84
C ALA A 33 -0.25 12.13 -5.29
N SER A 34 -1.16 11.70 -6.16
CA SER A 34 -2.31 10.89 -5.75
C SER A 34 -1.94 9.41 -5.69
N TYR A 35 -2.66 8.68 -4.85
CA TYR A 35 -2.52 7.24 -4.71
C TYR A 35 -3.88 6.55 -4.83
N ALA A 36 -3.90 5.44 -5.56
CA ALA A 36 -5.03 4.53 -5.65
C ALA A 36 -4.86 3.34 -4.69
N ARG A 37 -5.95 2.84 -4.11
CA ARG A 37 -5.88 1.61 -3.28
C ARG A 37 -5.68 0.39 -4.16
N LEU A 38 -4.64 -0.39 -3.84
CA LEU A 38 -4.42 -1.72 -4.41
C LEU A 38 -5.09 -2.79 -3.56
N GLN A 39 -4.81 -2.79 -2.25
CA GLN A 39 -5.27 -3.83 -1.35
C GLN A 39 -5.43 -3.29 0.07
N VAL A 40 -6.38 -3.86 0.80
CA VAL A 40 -6.67 -3.49 2.19
C VAL A 40 -6.64 -4.77 3.03
N SER A 41 -6.15 -4.68 4.26
CA SER A 41 -6.21 -5.77 5.21
C SER A 41 -7.65 -6.21 5.48
N GLU A 42 -7.95 -7.49 5.29
CA GLU A 42 -9.21 -8.10 5.72
C GLU A 42 -9.24 -8.34 7.24
N ARG A 43 -8.06 -8.54 7.84
CA ARG A 43 -7.87 -8.74 9.27
C ARG A 43 -7.64 -7.42 10.01
N VAL A 44 -8.19 -7.33 11.22
CA VAL A 44 -7.86 -6.30 12.21
C VAL A 44 -6.74 -6.82 13.12
N TYR A 45 -5.79 -5.94 13.43
CA TYR A 45 -4.62 -6.22 14.26
C TYR A 45 -4.68 -5.43 15.56
N ASP A 46 -4.12 -5.99 16.64
CA ASP A 46 -4.16 -5.36 17.97
C ASP A 46 -3.06 -4.30 18.17
N SER A 47 -2.16 -4.13 17.20
CA SER A 47 -1.12 -3.11 17.24
C SER A 47 -0.74 -2.58 15.87
N TYR A 48 -0.30 -1.33 15.84
CA TYR A 48 0.25 -0.71 14.64
C TYR A 48 1.41 -1.52 14.03
N SER A 49 2.31 -2.03 14.87
CA SER A 49 3.51 -2.76 14.43
C SER A 49 3.17 -4.10 13.78
N SER A 50 2.17 -4.83 14.31
CA SER A 50 1.74 -6.10 13.72
C SER A 50 1.00 -5.89 12.39
N ALA A 51 0.17 -4.85 12.29
CA ALA A 51 -0.43 -4.44 11.02
C ALA A 51 0.63 -4.06 9.97
N LEU A 52 1.64 -3.28 10.37
CA LEU A 52 2.72 -2.87 9.46
C LEU A 52 3.53 -4.06 8.97
N ALA A 53 3.93 -4.96 9.88
CA ALA A 53 4.69 -6.15 9.52
C ALA A 53 3.91 -7.05 8.54
N ALA A 54 2.60 -7.22 8.76
CA ALA A 54 1.74 -7.96 7.84
C ALA A 54 1.64 -7.29 6.47
N GLY A 55 1.47 -5.96 6.43
CA GLY A 55 1.43 -5.18 5.18
C GLY A 55 2.75 -5.27 4.39
N ILE A 56 3.89 -5.19 5.06
CA ILE A 56 5.22 -5.42 4.45
C ILE A 56 5.33 -6.84 3.91
N GLY A 57 4.77 -7.83 4.61
CA GLY A 57 4.71 -9.22 4.13
C GLY A 57 4.00 -9.34 2.78
N VAL A 58 2.85 -8.66 2.62
CA VAL A 58 2.12 -8.61 1.35
C VAL A 58 2.88 -7.82 0.28
N LEU A 59 3.48 -6.68 0.64
CA LEU A 59 4.34 -5.94 -0.28
C LEU A 59 5.46 -6.82 -0.85
N ARG A 60 6.08 -7.65 -0.01
CA ARG A 60 7.14 -8.58 -0.40
C ARG A 60 6.67 -9.74 -1.28
N SER A 61 5.37 -10.06 -1.28
CA SER A 61 4.81 -11.10 -2.15
C SER A 61 4.45 -10.58 -3.54
N ILE A 62 4.63 -9.28 -3.80
CA ILE A 62 4.53 -8.71 -5.15
C ILE A 62 5.75 -9.17 -5.95
N ASP A 63 5.56 -10.17 -6.81
CA ASP A 63 6.61 -10.89 -7.52
C ASP A 63 6.57 -10.65 -9.05
N SER A 64 5.59 -9.90 -9.54
CA SER A 64 5.30 -9.77 -10.96
C SER A 64 4.94 -8.32 -11.33
N PRO A 65 5.30 -7.85 -12.55
CA PRO A 65 4.94 -6.51 -13.03
C PRO A 65 3.44 -6.25 -13.10
N GLU A 66 2.62 -7.30 -13.24
CA GLU A 66 1.16 -7.21 -13.31
C GLU A 66 0.52 -6.89 -11.95
N ARG A 67 1.16 -7.34 -10.86
CA ARG A 67 0.75 -7.11 -9.47
C ARG A 67 1.57 -6.02 -8.79
N GLY A 68 2.67 -5.61 -9.43
CA GLY A 68 3.60 -4.62 -8.94
C GLY A 68 3.45 -3.27 -9.61
N PRO A 69 4.42 -2.37 -9.38
CA PRO A 69 4.47 -1.04 -9.96
C PRO A 69 4.09 -0.99 -11.44
N ARG A 70 2.95 -0.37 -11.77
CA ARG A 70 2.59 -0.15 -13.18
C ARG A 70 3.45 0.93 -13.80
N ARG A 71 3.52 0.91 -15.13
CA ARG A 71 4.17 1.97 -15.91
C ARG A 71 3.47 3.30 -15.66
N ARG A 72 4.25 4.38 -15.51
CA ARG A 72 3.71 5.72 -15.64
C ARG A 72 3.17 5.88 -17.07
N LEU A 73 1.93 6.34 -17.20
CA LEU A 73 1.40 6.80 -18.48
C LEU A 73 1.83 8.26 -18.55
N ASP A 74 2.70 8.55 -19.50
CA ASP A 74 3.18 9.87 -19.89
C ASP A 74 2.04 10.79 -20.35
#